data_AF-A0A945CRC2-F1
#
_entry.id   AF-A0A945CRC2-F1
#
_cell.length_a   1.000
_cell.length_b   1.000
_cell.length_c   1.000
_cell.angle_alpha   90.00
_cell.angle_beta   90.00
_cell.angle_gamma   90.00
#
_symmetry.space_group_name_H-M   'P 1'
#
loop_
_entity.id
_entity.type
_entity.pdbx_description
1 polymer ?
#
loop_
_entity_poly.entity_id
_entity_poly.type
_entity_poly.pdbx_seq_one_letter_code
_entity_poly.pdbx_strand_id
1 'polypeptide(L)'
;MEGRITHPGIEYVAIAEATKEHPRNDSASIVELDNGELFAVWIEMHASEWGGHDQAPSSIASMRSFDGGKNWTEHRVEVSPEEGDRSVYNPSLVVLPNGELLFFYLKYHHLVWNESLEASGLVKRSADGGRTWSEPVAIWDHEPYGCANHTFTLLADGRLLKSCERVPVWGSYPKCVSSSGCFISDDGGGTWQKPGSLVGLPLRGTMENHIAETNSKRLIMVVRSQLGNAFLARSTDRGESWSHPQATGLSASESMPSLTRIPATGHLLLVWNNALYDHTYDHSGKRTPLTVAISRDEGKSWGHIKQIEDDPVFEFSNVACTHLSDRKLIISYFTSKMLDPEPPGKLGRERMSLKGAITSVDWIYS
;
A
#
# COMPACT_ATOMS: atom_id res chain seq x y z
N MET A 1 17.05 5.65 14.23
CA MET A 1 17.00 4.21 14.61
C MET A 1 17.42 3.98 16.05
N GLU A 2 18.33 4.77 16.61
CA GLU A 2 18.80 4.63 17.99
C GLU A 2 17.65 4.74 19.01
N GLY A 3 17.60 3.81 19.97
CA GLY A 3 16.61 3.75 21.04
C GLY A 3 15.26 3.11 20.69
N ARG A 4 15.03 2.67 19.44
CA ARG A 4 13.81 1.94 19.05
C ARG A 4 13.86 0.49 19.53
N ILE A 5 12.67 -0.08 19.75
CA ILE A 5 12.51 -1.50 20.00
C ILE A 5 12.96 -2.28 18.77
N THR A 6 13.80 -3.29 18.98
CA THR A 6 14.27 -4.20 17.93
C THR A 6 13.73 -5.59 18.18
N HIS A 7 13.27 -6.26 17.12
CA HIS A 7 12.76 -7.61 17.19
C HIS A 7 13.79 -8.62 16.62
N PRO A 8 14.16 -9.67 17.37
CA PRO A 8 15.05 -10.71 16.86
C PRO A 8 14.52 -11.33 15.56
N GLY A 9 15.39 -11.47 14.56
CA GLY A 9 15.02 -12.00 13.24
C GLY A 9 14.43 -10.97 12.26
N ILE A 10 14.41 -9.68 12.63
CA ILE A 10 14.09 -8.58 11.74
C ILE A 10 15.29 -7.64 11.61
N GLU A 11 15.65 -7.32 10.38
CA GLU A 11 16.64 -6.29 10.05
C GLU A 11 15.91 -5.04 9.54
N TYR A 12 16.03 -3.94 10.27
CA TYR A 12 15.39 -2.66 9.92
C TYR A 12 16.34 -1.81 9.10
N VAL A 13 15.81 -1.26 8.01
CA VAL A 13 16.56 -0.40 7.10
C VAL A 13 15.77 0.89 6.84
N ALA A 14 16.48 1.98 6.63
CA ALA A 14 15.89 3.19 6.06
C ALA A 14 16.00 3.07 4.53
N ILE A 15 14.86 3.16 3.83
CA ILE A 15 14.84 3.21 2.37
C ILE A 15 15.01 4.67 1.94
N ALA A 16 14.27 5.58 2.57
CA ALA A 16 14.41 7.02 2.40
C ALA A 16 14.11 7.76 3.71
N GLU A 17 15.07 8.54 4.21
CA GLU A 17 14.90 9.33 5.43
C GLU A 17 14.18 10.66 5.14
N ALA A 18 13.31 11.09 6.05
CA ALA A 18 12.72 12.42 5.98
C ALA A 18 13.79 13.50 6.17
N THR A 19 13.85 14.44 5.23
CA THR A 19 14.75 15.60 5.28
C THR A 19 13.94 16.89 5.44
N LYS A 20 14.59 18.05 5.34
CA LYS A 20 13.85 19.34 5.29
C LYS A 20 13.20 19.53 3.93
N GLU A 21 13.90 19.08 2.88
CA GLU A 21 13.52 19.16 1.48
C GLU A 21 12.42 18.13 1.17
N HIS A 22 12.50 16.95 1.79
CA HIS A 22 11.54 15.87 1.65
C HIS A 22 11.00 15.44 3.01
N PRO A 23 10.01 16.16 3.58
CA PRO A 23 9.51 15.90 4.94
C PRO A 23 8.76 14.57 5.07
N ARG A 24 8.30 13.99 3.96
CA ARG A 24 7.61 12.71 3.93
C ARG A 24 8.06 11.86 2.74
N ASN A 25 8.51 10.66 3.06
CA ASN A 25 8.75 9.56 2.14
C ASN A 25 7.87 8.38 2.59
N ASP A 26 6.95 7.93 1.74
CA ASP A 26 6.06 6.81 2.09
C ASP A 26 5.50 6.05 0.89
N SER A 27 4.64 5.07 1.18
CA SER A 27 3.82 4.36 0.19
C SER A 27 4.66 3.70 -0.91
N ALA A 28 5.62 2.87 -0.51
CA ALA A 28 6.53 2.24 -1.45
C ALA A 28 5.91 1.05 -2.19
N SER A 29 6.45 0.74 -3.36
CA SER A 29 6.28 -0.53 -4.03
C SER A 29 7.66 -1.06 -4.42
N ILE A 30 7.94 -2.32 -4.10
CA ILE A 30 9.24 -2.96 -4.34
C ILE A 30 9.00 -4.23 -5.16
N VAL A 31 9.85 -4.47 -6.16
CA VAL A 31 9.93 -5.74 -6.90
C VAL A 31 11.35 -6.26 -6.91
N GLU A 32 11.48 -7.59 -6.96
CA GLU A 32 12.73 -8.28 -7.27
C GLU A 32 12.77 -8.55 -8.78
N LEU A 33 13.87 -8.17 -9.43
CA LEU A 33 14.13 -8.41 -10.84
C LEU A 33 14.83 -9.76 -11.04
N ASP A 34 14.83 -10.29 -12.27
CA ASP A 34 15.38 -11.62 -12.59
C ASP A 34 16.87 -11.80 -12.22
N ASN A 35 17.62 -10.70 -12.11
CA ASN A 35 19.03 -10.69 -11.68
C ASN A 35 19.20 -10.61 -10.14
N GLY A 36 18.13 -10.67 -9.36
CA GLY A 36 18.12 -10.55 -7.89
C GLY A 36 18.22 -9.10 -7.38
N GLU A 37 18.26 -8.12 -8.28
CA GLU A 37 18.23 -6.70 -7.93
C GLU A 37 16.84 -6.29 -7.47
N LEU A 38 16.75 -5.44 -6.44
CA LEU A 38 15.48 -4.87 -6.02
C LEU A 38 15.32 -3.47 -6.62
N PHE A 39 14.15 -3.22 -7.20
CA PHE A 39 13.75 -1.89 -7.65
C PHE A 39 12.60 -1.39 -6.78
N ALA A 40 12.80 -0.25 -6.12
CA ALA A 40 11.80 0.39 -5.28
C ALA A 40 11.36 1.72 -5.88
N VAL A 41 10.07 2.01 -5.80
CA VAL A 41 9.49 3.33 -6.04
C VAL A 41 8.68 3.76 -4.83
N TRP A 42 8.63 5.06 -4.53
CA TRP A 42 7.85 5.59 -3.40
C TRP A 42 7.43 7.03 -3.65
N ILE A 43 6.52 7.53 -2.82
CA ILE A 43 6.12 8.94 -2.85
C ILE A 43 7.14 9.77 -2.08
N GLU A 44 7.74 10.72 -2.76
CA GLU A 44 8.65 11.71 -2.19
C GLU A 44 7.92 13.06 -2.15
N MET A 45 7.44 13.46 -0.97
CA MET A 45 6.81 14.77 -0.80
C MET A 45 7.87 15.86 -0.75
N HIS A 46 7.57 17.02 -1.32
CA HIS A 46 8.45 18.18 -1.33
C HIS A 46 8.07 19.18 -0.25
N ALA A 47 9.08 19.87 0.28
CA ALA A 47 8.90 20.95 1.24
C ALA A 47 7.93 22.00 0.70
N SER A 48 6.89 22.29 1.50
CA SER A 48 5.88 23.29 1.19
C SER A 48 5.19 23.74 2.48
N GLU A 49 4.26 24.69 2.37
CA GLU A 49 3.40 25.08 3.49
C GLU A 49 2.54 23.93 4.05
N TRP A 50 2.35 22.87 3.27
CA TRP A 50 1.59 21.67 3.65
C TRP A 50 2.43 20.64 4.41
N GLY A 51 3.76 20.81 4.54
CA GLY A 51 4.62 19.86 5.25
C GLY A 51 4.48 18.42 4.72
N GLY A 52 4.24 17.44 5.60
CA GLY A 52 3.97 16.04 5.23
C GLY A 52 2.50 15.71 4.91
N HIS A 53 1.62 16.69 4.76
CA HIS A 53 0.20 16.45 4.47
C HIS A 53 -0.02 15.99 3.02
N ASP A 54 -1.16 15.34 2.76
CA ASP A 54 -1.49 14.78 1.44
C ASP A 54 -1.60 15.82 0.30
N GLN A 55 -1.73 17.11 0.65
CA GLN A 55 -1.82 18.23 -0.29
C GLN A 55 -0.45 18.76 -0.71
N ALA A 56 0.63 18.31 -0.07
CA ALA A 56 1.98 18.73 -0.42
C ALA A 56 2.31 18.30 -1.87
N PRO A 57 3.07 19.12 -2.63
CA PRO A 57 3.61 18.67 -3.91
C PRO A 57 4.44 17.41 -3.71
N SER A 58 4.38 16.49 -4.67
CA SER A 58 5.08 15.21 -4.58
C SER A 58 5.68 14.80 -5.92
N SER A 59 6.66 13.91 -5.86
CA SER A 59 7.16 13.13 -6.98
C SER A 59 7.09 11.64 -6.64
N ILE A 60 7.20 10.77 -7.64
CA ILE A 60 7.54 9.36 -7.41
C ILE A 60 9.04 9.20 -7.67
N ALA A 61 9.77 8.89 -6.61
CA ALA A 61 11.20 8.61 -6.67
C ALA A 61 11.45 7.10 -6.71
N SER A 62 12.65 6.71 -7.12
CA SER A 62 13.11 5.33 -7.14
C SER A 62 14.56 5.19 -6.66
N MET A 63 14.88 3.97 -6.25
CA MET A 63 16.23 3.52 -5.91
C MET A 63 16.34 2.03 -6.19
N ARG A 64 17.58 1.55 -6.23
CA ARG A 64 17.93 0.15 -6.44
C ARG A 64 18.71 -0.40 -5.25
N SER A 65 18.52 -1.69 -4.98
CA SER A 65 19.31 -2.43 -4.02
C SER A 65 19.90 -3.68 -4.66
N PHE A 66 21.19 -3.91 -4.39
CA PHE A 66 21.98 -5.02 -4.93
C PHE A 66 22.36 -6.04 -3.84
N ASP A 67 21.84 -5.87 -2.62
CA ASP A 67 22.20 -6.67 -1.45
C ASP A 67 20.99 -7.13 -0.63
N GLY A 68 19.85 -7.32 -1.31
CA GLY A 68 18.62 -7.83 -0.71
C GLY A 68 17.87 -6.79 0.13
N GLY A 69 18.02 -5.50 -0.20
CA GLY A 69 17.29 -4.39 0.41
C GLY A 69 18.02 -3.74 1.59
N LYS A 70 19.29 -4.10 1.85
CA LYS A 70 20.05 -3.56 2.99
C LYS A 70 20.55 -2.15 2.72
N ASN A 71 21.01 -1.91 1.48
CA ASN A 71 21.44 -0.61 1.01
C ASN A 71 20.67 -0.24 -0.27
N TRP A 72 20.32 1.05 -0.38
CA TRP A 72 19.58 1.62 -1.51
C TRP A 72 20.38 2.77 -2.13
N THR A 73 20.57 2.72 -3.45
CA THR A 73 21.37 3.67 -4.22
C THR A 73 20.68 4.04 -5.53
N GLU A 74 21.31 4.88 -6.35
CA GLU A 74 20.80 5.29 -7.67
C GLU A 74 19.44 6.01 -7.59
N HIS A 75 19.34 7.00 -6.68
CA HIS A 75 18.14 7.85 -6.60
C HIS A 75 17.78 8.45 -7.96
N ARG A 76 16.52 8.35 -8.34
CA ARG A 76 15.98 8.98 -9.54
C ARG A 76 14.53 9.37 -9.34
N VAL A 77 14.13 10.53 -9.86
CA VAL A 77 12.71 10.89 -9.98
C VAL A 77 12.13 10.24 -11.24
N GLU A 78 11.15 9.36 -11.07
CA GLU A 78 10.48 8.65 -12.17
C GLU A 78 9.28 9.41 -12.72
N VAL A 79 8.58 10.12 -11.84
CA VAL A 79 7.37 10.87 -12.17
C VAL A 79 7.35 12.16 -11.37
N SER A 80 7.07 13.26 -12.06
CA SER A 80 6.70 14.54 -11.47
C SER A 80 5.30 14.95 -11.98
N PRO A 81 4.58 15.80 -11.23
CA PRO A 81 3.34 16.40 -11.70
C PRO A 81 3.59 17.25 -12.96
N GLU A 82 2.68 17.20 -13.92
CA GLU A 82 2.65 18.09 -15.08
C GLU A 82 1.85 19.37 -14.79
N GLU A 83 1.84 20.31 -15.73
CA GLU A 83 1.02 21.52 -15.60
C GLU A 83 -0.48 21.15 -15.48
N GLY A 84 -1.12 21.58 -14.39
CA GLY A 84 -2.51 21.24 -14.07
C GLY A 84 -2.65 20.13 -13.02
N ASP A 85 -1.62 19.28 -12.85
CA ASP A 85 -1.59 18.27 -11.79
C ASP A 85 -1.27 18.94 -10.43
N ARG A 86 -1.93 18.47 -9.37
CA ARG A 86 -1.61 18.84 -7.98
C ARG A 86 -0.44 18.03 -7.44
N SER A 87 -0.45 16.72 -7.68
CA SER A 87 0.52 15.78 -7.09
C SER A 87 0.47 14.41 -7.77
N VAL A 88 1.49 13.59 -7.52
CA VAL A 88 1.56 12.19 -7.96
C VAL A 88 1.70 11.22 -6.79
N TYR A 89 0.97 10.11 -6.83
CA TYR A 89 0.71 9.28 -5.64
C TYR A 89 0.68 7.76 -5.91
N ASN A 90 0.74 7.01 -4.80
CA ASN A 90 0.41 5.60 -4.64
C ASN A 90 0.96 4.68 -5.74
N PRO A 91 2.29 4.60 -5.86
CA PRO A 91 2.91 3.82 -6.91
C PRO A 91 2.68 2.32 -6.70
N SER A 92 2.63 1.57 -7.79
CA SER A 92 2.56 0.11 -7.76
C SER A 92 3.38 -0.47 -8.90
N LEU A 93 4.20 -1.47 -8.57
CA LEU A 93 5.02 -2.22 -9.50
C LEU A 93 4.54 -3.66 -9.57
N VAL A 94 4.67 -4.29 -10.73
CA VAL A 94 4.55 -5.73 -10.91
C VAL A 94 5.48 -6.19 -12.02
N VAL A 95 6.16 -7.31 -11.82
CA VAL A 95 6.92 -8.00 -12.87
C VAL A 95 5.94 -8.92 -13.60
N LEU A 96 5.82 -8.74 -14.91
CA LEU A 96 4.98 -9.57 -15.77
C LEU A 96 5.70 -10.89 -16.10
N PRO A 97 4.96 -11.94 -16.55
CA PRO A 97 5.57 -13.23 -16.92
C PRO A 97 6.61 -13.15 -18.04
N ASN A 98 6.59 -12.10 -18.85
CA ASN A 98 7.58 -11.85 -19.91
C ASN A 98 8.83 -11.10 -19.42
N GLY A 99 8.94 -10.80 -18.12
CA GLY A 99 10.05 -10.05 -17.51
C GLY A 99 9.90 -8.52 -17.57
N GLU A 100 8.86 -7.99 -18.23
CA GLU A 100 8.62 -6.55 -18.24
C GLU A 100 8.10 -6.06 -16.88
N LEU A 101 8.48 -4.85 -16.51
CA LEU A 101 7.87 -4.14 -15.38
C LEU A 101 6.67 -3.33 -15.85
N LEU A 102 5.58 -3.47 -15.10
CA LEU A 102 4.45 -2.55 -15.15
C LEU A 102 4.56 -1.59 -13.96
N PHE A 103 4.52 -0.28 -14.21
CA PHE A 103 4.59 0.76 -13.19
C PHE A 103 3.38 1.67 -13.26
N PHE A 104 2.56 1.62 -12.21
CA PHE A 104 1.40 2.47 -12.02
C PHE A 104 1.72 3.65 -11.08
N TYR A 105 1.09 4.79 -11.35
CA TYR A 105 1.03 5.94 -10.46
C TYR A 105 -0.27 6.72 -10.66
N LEU A 106 -0.72 7.42 -9.61
CA LEU A 106 -1.81 8.39 -9.67
C LEU A 106 -1.30 9.77 -10.04
N LYS A 107 -2.11 10.52 -10.78
CA LYS A 107 -2.07 11.98 -10.85
C LYS A 107 -3.36 12.52 -10.24
N TYR A 108 -3.24 13.42 -9.28
CA TYR A 108 -4.38 14.17 -8.78
C TYR A 108 -4.50 15.49 -9.53
N HIS A 109 -5.61 15.70 -10.24
CA HIS A 109 -5.92 16.96 -10.93
C HIS A 109 -6.64 17.91 -9.98
N HIS A 110 -7.50 17.35 -9.13
CA HIS A 110 -8.23 18.09 -8.11
C HIS A 110 -8.24 17.34 -6.78
N LEU A 111 -7.55 17.90 -5.78
CA LEU A 111 -7.43 17.34 -4.42
C LEU A 111 -7.69 18.44 -3.38
N VAL A 112 -8.97 18.77 -3.21
CA VAL A 112 -9.43 19.82 -2.28
C VAL A 112 -10.37 19.22 -1.25
N TRP A 113 -10.14 19.56 0.02
CA TRP A 113 -10.85 18.96 1.14
C TRP A 113 -12.35 19.24 1.09
N ASN A 114 -13.16 18.19 1.16
CA ASN A 114 -14.62 18.18 1.04
C ASN A 114 -15.18 18.63 -0.32
N GLU A 115 -14.40 18.46 -1.38
CA GLU A 115 -14.81 18.70 -2.77
C GLU A 115 -14.66 17.44 -3.64
N SER A 116 -15.19 17.50 -4.87
CA SER A 116 -15.10 16.37 -5.81
C SER A 116 -13.66 16.00 -6.09
N LEU A 117 -13.34 14.71 -6.04
CA LEU A 117 -12.01 14.22 -6.43
C LEU A 117 -11.92 14.11 -7.96
N GLU A 118 -10.77 14.51 -8.51
CA GLU A 118 -10.45 14.25 -9.91
C GLU A 118 -9.02 13.72 -10.02
N ALA A 119 -8.88 12.50 -10.56
CA ALA A 119 -7.60 11.82 -10.68
C ALA A 119 -7.51 10.98 -11.95
N SER A 120 -6.29 10.78 -12.44
CA SER A 120 -5.98 9.80 -13.49
C SER A 120 -5.05 8.72 -12.92
N GLY A 121 -5.31 7.47 -13.28
CA GLY A 121 -4.46 6.33 -12.96
C GLY A 121 -3.69 5.93 -14.20
N LEU A 122 -2.38 6.10 -14.19
CA LEU A 122 -1.53 5.88 -15.36
C LEU A 122 -0.61 4.69 -15.15
N VAL A 123 -0.27 4.01 -16.24
CA VAL A 123 0.68 2.90 -16.25
C VAL A 123 1.73 3.09 -17.34
N LYS A 124 3.00 2.82 -17.01
CA LYS A 124 4.12 2.76 -17.95
C LYS A 124 4.74 1.37 -17.92
N ARG A 125 5.46 1.01 -18.98
CA ARG A 125 6.17 -0.28 -19.11
C ARG A 125 7.66 -0.09 -19.20
N SER A 126 8.41 -1.08 -18.73
CA SER A 126 9.85 -1.15 -18.93
C SER A 126 10.29 -2.57 -19.26
N ALA A 127 11.07 -2.72 -20.32
CA ALA A 127 11.68 -3.98 -20.74
C ALA A 127 13.13 -4.13 -20.23
N ASP A 128 13.67 -3.13 -19.54
CA ASP A 128 15.08 -3.06 -19.09
C ASP A 128 15.20 -2.93 -17.56
N GLY A 129 14.21 -3.44 -16.84
CA GLY A 129 14.17 -3.49 -15.38
C GLY A 129 13.95 -2.12 -14.74
N GLY A 130 13.23 -1.22 -15.43
CA GLY A 130 12.91 0.12 -14.96
C GLY A 130 14.03 1.12 -15.23
N ARG A 131 14.86 0.95 -16.28
CA ARG A 131 15.86 1.96 -16.66
C ARG A 131 15.27 2.98 -17.61
N THR A 132 14.44 2.54 -18.54
CA THR A 132 13.62 3.36 -19.42
C THR A 132 12.15 2.98 -19.31
N TRP A 133 11.26 3.91 -19.64
CA TRP A 133 9.81 3.73 -19.59
C TRP A 133 9.18 4.04 -20.94
N SER A 134 8.12 3.30 -21.28
CA SER A 134 7.22 3.67 -22.36
C SER A 134 6.45 4.94 -22.04
N GLU A 135 5.78 5.50 -23.05
CA GLU A 135 4.70 6.47 -22.83
C GLU A 135 3.62 5.87 -21.90
N PRO A 136 3.01 6.71 -21.03
CA PRO A 136 1.97 6.24 -20.12
C PRO A 136 0.65 5.98 -20.82
N VAL A 137 -0.08 4.98 -20.34
CA VAL A 137 -1.46 4.67 -20.73
C VAL A 137 -2.37 4.83 -19.52
N ALA A 138 -3.55 5.41 -19.70
CA ALA A 138 -4.54 5.54 -18.65
C ALA A 138 -5.30 4.23 -18.39
N ILE A 139 -5.35 3.82 -17.12
CA ILE A 139 -6.33 2.87 -16.59
C ILE A 139 -7.69 3.57 -16.42
N TRP A 140 -7.64 4.81 -15.93
CA TRP A 140 -8.76 5.75 -15.92
C TRP A 140 -8.22 7.18 -16.02
N ASP A 141 -9.08 8.10 -16.43
CA ASP A 141 -8.69 9.48 -16.72
C ASP A 141 -9.74 10.46 -16.19
N HIS A 142 -9.30 11.45 -15.38
CA HIS A 142 -10.15 12.48 -14.77
C HIS A 142 -11.41 11.92 -14.06
N GLU A 143 -11.23 10.84 -13.30
CA GLU A 143 -12.31 10.13 -12.62
C GLU A 143 -12.06 10.07 -11.10
N PRO A 144 -13.11 9.93 -10.27
CA PRO A 144 -12.99 9.98 -8.82
C PRO A 144 -12.52 8.63 -8.25
N TYR A 145 -11.38 8.13 -8.73
CA TYR A 145 -10.75 6.90 -8.22
C TYR A 145 -9.42 7.19 -7.53
N GLY A 146 -9.21 6.54 -6.39
CA GLY A 146 -7.93 6.42 -5.70
C GLY A 146 -7.52 4.96 -5.58
N CYS A 147 -6.39 4.70 -4.94
CA CYS A 147 -5.93 3.35 -4.58
C CYS A 147 -4.79 3.42 -3.57
N ALA A 148 -4.48 2.31 -2.91
CA ALA A 148 -3.26 2.14 -2.11
C ALA A 148 -2.01 1.85 -2.97
N ASN A 149 -0.82 1.99 -2.39
CA ASN A 149 0.45 1.58 -3.02
C ASN A 149 0.61 0.05 -3.08
N HIS A 150 1.42 -0.45 -4.01
CA HIS A 150 1.74 -1.88 -4.14
C HIS A 150 0.48 -2.78 -4.24
N THR A 151 -0.45 -2.40 -5.11
CA THR A 151 -1.79 -2.99 -5.25
C THR A 151 -2.08 -3.60 -6.62
N PHE A 152 -1.04 -3.93 -7.40
CA PHE A 152 -1.17 -4.88 -8.49
C PHE A 152 -1.27 -6.30 -7.95
N THR A 153 -2.20 -7.08 -8.48
CA THR A 153 -2.29 -8.52 -8.22
C THR A 153 -2.25 -9.25 -9.55
N LEU A 154 -1.16 -9.97 -9.83
CA LEU A 154 -1.06 -10.90 -10.95
C LEU A 154 -1.61 -12.25 -10.53
N LEU A 155 -2.72 -12.65 -11.14
CA LEU A 155 -3.34 -13.96 -10.91
C LEU A 155 -2.53 -15.06 -11.62
N ALA A 156 -2.67 -16.30 -11.16
CA ALA A 156 -1.88 -17.40 -11.71
C ALA A 156 -2.20 -17.73 -13.18
N ASP A 157 -3.37 -17.30 -13.66
CA ASP A 157 -3.78 -17.46 -15.06
C ASP A 157 -3.38 -16.28 -15.97
N GLY A 158 -2.62 -15.31 -15.43
CA GLY A 158 -2.10 -14.16 -16.16
C GLY A 158 -2.98 -12.92 -16.15
N ARG A 159 -4.21 -12.99 -15.62
CA ARG A 159 -5.03 -11.79 -15.40
C ARG A 159 -4.38 -10.86 -14.38
N LEU A 160 -4.38 -9.58 -14.67
CA LEU A 160 -3.93 -8.52 -13.77
C LEU A 160 -5.13 -7.82 -13.15
N LEU A 161 -5.04 -7.57 -11.85
CA LEU A 161 -5.95 -6.70 -11.13
C LEU A 161 -5.19 -5.48 -10.64
N LYS A 162 -5.81 -4.30 -10.76
CA LYS A 162 -5.37 -3.09 -10.08
C LYS A 162 -6.44 -2.68 -9.08
N SER A 163 -6.13 -2.79 -7.79
CA SER A 163 -7.07 -2.38 -6.74
C SER A 163 -7.36 -0.88 -6.85
N CYS A 164 -8.61 -0.51 -6.55
CA CYS A 164 -9.08 0.87 -6.56
C CYS A 164 -10.16 1.11 -5.51
N GLU A 165 -10.25 2.35 -5.07
CA GLU A 165 -11.40 2.88 -4.36
C GLU A 165 -12.05 3.98 -5.21
N ARG A 166 -13.37 4.01 -5.24
CA ARG A 166 -14.12 5.15 -5.79
C ARG A 166 -14.39 6.12 -4.65
N VAL A 167 -13.94 7.36 -4.81
CA VAL A 167 -14.00 8.42 -3.79
C VAL A 167 -14.59 9.68 -4.44
N PRO A 168 -15.93 9.80 -4.56
CA PRO A 168 -16.55 10.92 -5.27
C PRO A 168 -16.19 12.30 -4.70
N VAL A 169 -16.05 12.37 -3.38
CA VAL A 169 -15.65 13.57 -2.64
C VAL A 169 -14.49 13.20 -1.74
N TRP A 170 -13.36 13.90 -1.87
CA TRP A 170 -12.22 13.71 -0.98
C TRP A 170 -12.41 14.53 0.29
N GLY A 171 -12.03 14.00 1.46
CA GLY A 171 -12.23 14.65 2.75
C GLY A 171 -12.67 13.67 3.83
N SER A 172 -13.55 14.10 4.73
CA SER A 172 -14.05 13.28 5.84
C SER A 172 -15.51 12.88 5.68
N TYR A 173 -15.91 11.83 6.40
CA TYR A 173 -17.32 11.51 6.62
C TYR A 173 -18.05 12.73 7.24
N PRO A 174 -19.32 13.03 6.88
CA PRO A 174 -20.22 12.25 6.01
C PRO A 174 -20.12 12.54 4.51
N LYS A 175 -19.28 13.48 4.08
CA LYS A 175 -19.18 13.86 2.67
C LYS A 175 -18.33 12.87 1.86
N CYS A 176 -17.20 12.46 2.42
CA CYS A 176 -16.35 11.43 1.84
C CYS A 176 -16.90 10.05 2.19
N VAL A 177 -17.29 9.29 1.17
CA VAL A 177 -17.71 7.89 1.28
C VAL A 177 -17.06 7.13 0.14
N SER A 178 -16.22 6.15 0.49
CA SER A 178 -15.46 5.35 -0.45
C SER A 178 -16.04 3.96 -0.64
N SER A 179 -15.85 3.39 -1.84
CA SER A 179 -16.15 2.00 -2.12
C SER A 179 -15.04 1.33 -2.93
N SER A 180 -14.63 0.13 -2.53
CA SER A 180 -13.46 -0.57 -3.08
C SER A 180 -13.83 -1.63 -4.12
N GLY A 181 -12.93 -1.84 -5.07
CA GLY A 181 -13.00 -2.85 -6.13
C GLY A 181 -11.64 -3.04 -6.81
N CYS A 182 -11.65 -3.42 -8.08
CA CYS A 182 -10.47 -3.46 -8.90
C CYS A 182 -10.79 -3.25 -10.39
N PHE A 183 -9.86 -2.63 -11.10
CA PHE A 183 -9.79 -2.70 -12.56
C PHE A 183 -9.16 -4.03 -12.98
N ILE A 184 -9.59 -4.55 -14.12
CA ILE A 184 -9.18 -5.87 -14.63
C ILE A 184 -8.49 -5.71 -15.98
N SER A 185 -7.38 -6.41 -16.18
CA SER A 185 -6.72 -6.54 -17.47
C SER A 185 -6.40 -8.00 -17.76
N ASP A 186 -6.78 -8.46 -18.96
CA ASP A 186 -6.53 -9.82 -19.45
C ASP A 186 -5.44 -9.86 -20.54
N ASP A 187 -4.85 -8.72 -20.89
CA ASP A 187 -3.83 -8.56 -21.94
C ASP A 187 -2.49 -8.06 -21.39
N GLY A 188 -2.22 -8.37 -20.12
CA GLY A 188 -0.97 -8.01 -19.46
C GLY A 188 -0.84 -6.51 -19.17
N GLY A 189 -1.95 -5.78 -19.04
CA GLY A 189 -2.01 -4.36 -18.68
C GLY A 189 -2.09 -3.41 -19.89
N GLY A 190 -2.44 -3.92 -21.08
CA GLY A 190 -2.59 -3.12 -22.30
C GLY A 190 -3.92 -2.36 -22.32
N THR A 191 -5.00 -3.03 -21.91
CA THR A 191 -6.33 -2.47 -21.73
C THR A 191 -6.90 -2.83 -20.37
N TRP A 192 -7.78 -1.97 -19.86
CA TRP A 192 -8.34 -2.09 -18.51
C TRP A 192 -9.86 -1.96 -18.53
N GLN A 193 -10.51 -2.90 -17.88
CA GLN A 193 -11.96 -2.91 -17.65
C GLN A 193 -12.25 -2.21 -16.32
N LYS A 194 -13.27 -1.34 -16.31
CA LYS A 194 -13.75 -0.68 -15.08
C LYS A 194 -14.26 -1.72 -14.07
N PRO A 195 -14.25 -1.43 -12.77
CA PRO A 195 -14.75 -2.36 -11.76
C PRO A 195 -16.21 -2.75 -12.03
N GLY A 196 -16.47 -4.07 -12.14
CA GLY A 196 -17.82 -4.60 -12.32
C GLY A 196 -18.70 -4.47 -11.07
N SER A 197 -18.07 -4.42 -9.89
CA SER A 197 -18.72 -4.11 -8.62
C SER A 197 -17.78 -3.37 -7.68
N LEU A 198 -18.39 -2.56 -6.82
CA LEU A 198 -17.71 -1.88 -5.72
C LEU A 198 -18.43 -2.23 -4.42
N VAL A 199 -17.67 -2.56 -3.39
CA VAL A 199 -18.20 -2.88 -2.05
C VAL A 199 -18.03 -1.69 -1.12
N GLY A 200 -19.03 -1.40 -0.30
CA GLY A 200 -19.00 -0.34 0.70
C GLY A 200 -19.29 -0.86 2.10
N LEU A 201 -19.03 -0.01 3.09
CA LEU A 201 -19.37 -0.17 4.50
C LEU A 201 -20.00 1.14 5.02
N PRO A 202 -20.58 1.17 6.23
CA PRO A 202 -20.97 2.42 6.89
C PRO A 202 -19.81 3.42 7.08
N LEU A 203 -20.14 4.62 7.55
CA LEU A 203 -19.21 5.74 7.71
C LEU A 203 -18.51 6.10 6.39
N ARG A 204 -17.20 6.27 6.39
CA ARG A 204 -16.41 6.58 5.19
C ARG A 204 -16.27 5.39 4.22
N GLY A 205 -16.86 4.23 4.54
CA GLY A 205 -16.91 3.09 3.64
C GLY A 205 -15.65 2.22 3.66
N THR A 206 -15.27 1.73 2.49
CA THR A 206 -14.10 0.88 2.28
C THR A 206 -13.04 1.67 1.52
N MET A 207 -11.81 1.64 2.03
CA MET A 207 -10.71 2.42 1.50
C MET A 207 -9.49 1.54 1.24
N GLU A 208 -8.60 2.01 0.38
CA GLU A 208 -7.20 1.52 0.28
C GLU A 208 -7.05 -0.01 0.31
N ASN A 209 -7.73 -0.71 -0.61
CA ASN A 209 -7.83 -2.16 -0.57
C ASN A 209 -6.63 -2.90 -1.19
N HIS A 210 -6.31 -4.08 -0.65
CA HIS A 210 -5.35 -5.03 -1.20
C HIS A 210 -6.05 -6.36 -1.53
N ILE A 211 -5.59 -7.03 -2.59
CA ILE A 211 -6.16 -8.29 -3.09
C ILE A 211 -5.10 -9.38 -3.17
N ALA A 212 -5.43 -10.58 -2.69
CA ALA A 212 -4.63 -11.78 -2.87
C ALA A 212 -5.46 -12.94 -3.47
N GLU A 213 -4.85 -13.69 -4.39
CA GLU A 213 -5.38 -14.97 -4.88
C GLU A 213 -5.08 -16.06 -3.86
N THR A 214 -6.03 -16.96 -3.59
CA THR A 214 -5.85 -18.11 -2.69
C THR A 214 -5.47 -19.38 -3.46
N ASN A 215 -5.14 -20.46 -2.74
CA ASN A 215 -4.87 -21.76 -3.37
C ASN A 215 -6.09 -22.33 -4.12
N SER A 216 -7.30 -22.02 -3.65
CA SER A 216 -8.55 -22.38 -4.34
C SER A 216 -8.94 -21.44 -5.49
N LYS A 217 -8.06 -20.51 -5.90
CA LYS A 217 -8.29 -19.53 -6.98
C LYS A 217 -9.42 -18.53 -6.70
N ARG A 218 -9.85 -18.43 -5.45
CA ARG A 218 -10.69 -17.33 -4.97
C ARG A 218 -9.82 -16.13 -4.71
N LEU A 219 -10.43 -14.94 -4.75
CA LEU A 219 -9.75 -13.71 -4.36
C LEU A 219 -10.27 -13.26 -3.00
N ILE A 220 -9.36 -12.79 -2.16
CA ILE A 220 -9.66 -12.12 -0.91
C ILE A 220 -9.22 -10.67 -1.05
N MET A 221 -10.14 -9.74 -0.80
CA MET A 221 -9.86 -8.32 -0.67
C MET A 221 -9.90 -7.95 0.82
N VAL A 222 -8.85 -7.29 1.31
CA VAL A 222 -8.88 -6.61 2.61
C VAL A 222 -9.09 -5.11 2.38
N VAL A 223 -9.82 -4.45 3.28
CA VAL A 223 -10.14 -3.02 3.17
C VAL A 223 -9.84 -2.27 4.47
N ARG A 224 -9.38 -1.03 4.35
CA ARG A 224 -9.35 -0.04 5.44
C ARG A 224 -10.77 0.45 5.71
N SER A 225 -11.12 0.66 6.98
CA SER A 225 -12.44 1.19 7.38
C SER A 225 -12.37 1.99 8.69
N GLN A 226 -13.45 2.70 9.02
CA GLN A 226 -13.63 3.42 10.28
C GLN A 226 -14.36 2.58 11.35
N LEU A 227 -14.43 1.26 11.18
CA LEU A 227 -15.28 0.38 11.99
C LEU A 227 -14.48 -0.51 12.96
N GLY A 228 -13.21 -0.19 13.19
CA GLY A 228 -12.40 -0.83 14.23
C GLY A 228 -11.99 -2.27 13.95
N ASN A 229 -12.05 -2.72 12.70
CA ASN A 229 -11.70 -4.09 12.31
C ASN A 229 -11.05 -4.12 10.92
N ALA A 230 -10.22 -5.13 10.67
CA ALA A 230 -9.92 -5.54 9.30
C ALA A 230 -11.14 -6.28 8.71
N PHE A 231 -11.59 -5.87 7.53
CA PHE A 231 -12.73 -6.47 6.83
C PHE A 231 -12.29 -7.17 5.55
N LEU A 232 -12.95 -8.28 5.22
CA LEU A 232 -12.67 -9.06 4.02
C LEU A 232 -13.89 -9.17 3.10
N ALA A 233 -13.71 -8.86 1.83
CA ALA A 233 -14.62 -9.24 0.75
C ALA A 233 -14.01 -10.36 -0.08
N ARG A 234 -14.84 -11.16 -0.75
CA ARG A 234 -14.41 -12.35 -1.51
C ARG A 234 -14.96 -12.33 -2.92
N SER A 235 -14.15 -12.75 -3.89
CA SER A 235 -14.57 -12.98 -5.27
C SER A 235 -14.35 -14.45 -5.64
N THR A 236 -15.30 -15.02 -6.37
CA THR A 236 -15.24 -16.37 -6.96
C THR A 236 -15.22 -16.33 -8.50
N ASP A 237 -15.20 -15.13 -9.07
CA ASP A 237 -15.30 -14.86 -10.50
C ASP A 237 -14.13 -13.98 -10.97
N ARG A 238 -12.95 -14.14 -10.36
CA ARG A 238 -11.70 -13.51 -10.81
C ARG A 238 -11.76 -11.96 -10.80
N GLY A 239 -12.45 -11.39 -9.82
CA GLY A 239 -12.47 -9.95 -9.52
C GLY A 239 -13.65 -9.18 -10.09
N GLU A 240 -14.53 -9.84 -10.85
CA GLU A 240 -15.71 -9.21 -11.47
C GLU A 240 -16.73 -8.78 -10.42
N SER A 241 -17.01 -9.67 -9.44
CA SER A 241 -17.92 -9.40 -8.34
C SER A 241 -17.33 -9.73 -6.96
N TRP A 242 -17.81 -9.01 -5.95
CA TRP A 242 -17.33 -9.12 -4.58
C TRP A 242 -18.50 -9.35 -3.60
N SER A 243 -18.30 -10.26 -2.65
CA SER A 243 -19.22 -10.43 -1.52
C SER A 243 -19.25 -9.18 -0.63
N HIS A 244 -20.33 -9.00 0.14
CA HIS A 244 -20.35 -7.97 1.19
C HIS A 244 -19.19 -8.18 2.18
N PRO A 245 -18.44 -7.13 2.57
CA PRO A 245 -17.30 -7.27 3.48
C PRO A 245 -17.73 -7.82 4.85
N GLN A 246 -16.93 -8.73 5.41
CA GLN A 246 -17.15 -9.34 6.72
C GLN A 246 -15.97 -9.04 7.66
N ALA A 247 -16.26 -8.70 8.91
CA ALA A 247 -15.23 -8.46 9.92
C ALA A 247 -14.43 -9.75 10.20
N THR A 248 -13.13 -9.61 10.44
CA THR A 248 -12.24 -10.73 10.77
C THR A 248 -12.16 -11.03 12.27
N GLY A 249 -12.59 -10.07 13.12
CA GLY A 249 -12.33 -10.09 14.56
C GLY A 249 -10.95 -9.55 14.94
N LEU A 250 -10.11 -9.17 13.96
CA LEU A 250 -8.85 -8.49 14.19
C LEU A 250 -9.11 -6.99 14.34
N SER A 251 -8.78 -6.45 15.52
CA SER A 251 -8.87 -5.01 15.78
C SER A 251 -7.95 -4.25 14.83
N ALA A 252 -8.43 -3.10 14.34
CA ALA A 252 -7.65 -2.23 13.45
C ALA A 252 -8.04 -0.76 13.64
N SER A 253 -7.05 0.13 13.59
CA SER A 253 -7.26 1.56 13.36
C SER A 253 -7.66 1.84 11.90
N GLU A 254 -8.05 3.07 11.57
CA GLU A 254 -8.28 3.55 10.20
C GLU A 254 -6.92 3.74 9.46
N SER A 255 -6.24 2.62 9.23
CA SER A 255 -4.92 2.53 8.59
C SER A 255 -4.95 1.49 7.47
N MET A 256 -4.07 1.66 6.50
CA MET A 256 -3.99 0.79 5.32
C MET A 256 -3.50 -0.60 5.72
N PRO A 257 -4.21 -1.69 5.36
CA PRO A 257 -3.70 -3.05 5.46
C PRO A 257 -2.99 -3.48 4.18
N SER A 258 -2.08 -4.46 4.29
CA SER A 258 -1.53 -5.19 3.14
C SER A 258 -1.89 -6.67 3.24
N LEU A 259 -2.36 -7.26 2.14
CA LEU A 259 -2.67 -8.68 2.04
C LEU A 259 -1.95 -9.29 0.86
N THR A 260 -1.18 -10.35 1.11
CA THR A 260 -0.44 -11.09 0.08
C THR A 260 -0.61 -12.59 0.25
N ARG A 261 -0.34 -13.36 -0.81
CA ARG A 261 -0.17 -14.82 -0.72
C ARG A 261 1.31 -15.13 -0.59
N ILE A 262 1.69 -15.91 0.42
CA ILE A 262 3.06 -16.38 0.63
C ILE A 262 3.37 -17.41 -0.47
N PRO A 263 4.31 -17.17 -1.42
CA PRO A 263 4.52 -18.08 -2.55
C PRO A 263 4.87 -19.51 -2.14
N ALA A 264 5.71 -19.67 -1.12
CA ALA A 264 6.22 -20.97 -0.66
C ALA A 264 5.17 -21.88 0.00
N THR A 265 4.03 -21.33 0.48
CA THR A 265 3.02 -22.09 1.24
C THR A 265 1.62 -21.94 0.67
N GLY A 266 1.37 -20.86 -0.06
CA GLY A 266 0.05 -20.47 -0.54
C GLY A 266 -0.90 -19.95 0.54
N HIS A 267 -0.42 -19.81 1.78
CA HIS A 267 -1.16 -19.16 2.86
C HIS A 267 -1.26 -17.65 2.63
N LEU A 268 -2.23 -17.01 3.27
CA LEU A 268 -2.37 -15.56 3.26
C LEU A 268 -1.54 -14.93 4.37
N LEU A 269 -0.89 -13.82 4.07
CA LEU A 269 -0.17 -12.96 5.01
C LEU A 269 -0.85 -11.60 5.05
N LEU A 270 -1.38 -11.22 6.22
CA LEU A 270 -1.91 -9.89 6.49
C LEU A 270 -0.86 -9.10 7.27
N VAL A 271 -0.59 -7.88 6.82
CA VAL A 271 0.15 -6.86 7.56
C VAL A 271 -0.80 -5.72 7.89
N TRP A 272 -0.97 -5.37 9.16
CA TRP A 272 -1.88 -4.31 9.57
C TRP A 272 -1.48 -3.71 10.92
N ASN A 273 -2.10 -2.59 11.30
CA ASN A 273 -1.97 -2.05 12.65
C ASN A 273 -2.96 -2.73 13.59
N ASN A 274 -2.48 -3.64 14.44
CA ASN A 274 -3.31 -4.35 15.43
C ASN A 274 -3.55 -3.47 16.67
N ALA A 275 -4.26 -2.37 16.46
CA ALA A 275 -4.51 -1.36 17.47
C ALA A 275 -5.94 -1.43 17.97
N LEU A 276 -6.13 -1.05 19.23
CA LEU A 276 -7.47 -0.85 19.79
C LEU A 276 -8.18 0.27 19.05
N TYR A 277 -9.44 0.01 18.76
CA TYR A 277 -10.32 1.01 18.21
C TYR A 277 -10.64 2.09 19.23
N ASP A 278 -10.35 3.34 18.87
CA ASP A 278 -10.66 4.51 19.69
C ASP A 278 -10.99 5.69 18.78
N HIS A 279 -12.29 5.99 18.66
CA HIS A 279 -12.79 7.10 17.85
C HIS A 279 -12.38 8.50 18.34
N THR A 280 -11.87 8.62 19.56
CA THR A 280 -11.33 9.89 20.04
C THR A 280 -9.94 10.16 19.48
N TYR A 281 -9.26 9.11 18.99
CA TYR A 281 -7.94 9.18 18.38
C TYR A 281 -8.00 9.60 16.91
N ASP A 282 -6.97 10.30 16.41
CA ASP A 282 -6.81 10.53 14.97
C ASP A 282 -6.89 9.17 14.25
N HIS A 283 -7.66 9.06 13.17
CA HIS A 283 -7.84 7.79 12.44
C HIS A 283 -8.41 6.63 13.29
N SER A 284 -9.26 6.91 14.29
CA SER A 284 -9.99 5.90 15.08
C SER A 284 -9.11 4.83 15.77
N GLY A 285 -7.86 5.16 16.09
CA GLY A 285 -6.93 4.33 16.84
C GLY A 285 -5.47 4.62 16.48
N LYS A 286 -4.54 4.19 17.32
CA LYS A 286 -3.10 4.34 17.05
C LYS A 286 -2.68 3.54 15.83
N ARG A 287 -1.74 4.05 15.03
CA ARG A 287 -1.08 3.27 13.97
C ARG A 287 0.15 2.51 14.48
N THR A 288 0.00 1.88 15.65
CA THR A 288 1.00 1.03 16.32
C THR A 288 0.27 0.08 17.28
N PRO A 289 0.68 -1.19 17.42
CA PRO A 289 1.81 -1.83 16.75
C PRO A 289 1.53 -2.15 15.27
N LEU A 290 2.58 -2.30 14.48
CA LEU A 290 2.56 -2.88 13.14
C LEU A 290 2.74 -4.40 13.26
N THR A 291 1.79 -5.16 12.75
CA THR A 291 1.62 -6.58 13.06
C THR A 291 1.49 -7.41 11.78
N VAL A 292 1.94 -8.66 11.83
CA VAL A 292 1.66 -9.69 10.82
C VAL A 292 0.82 -10.83 11.40
N ALA A 293 0.03 -11.47 10.55
CA ALA A 293 -0.65 -12.73 10.85
C ALA A 293 -0.85 -13.58 9.60
N ILE A 294 -0.96 -14.88 9.82
CA ILE A 294 -1.12 -15.88 8.78
C ILE A 294 -2.52 -16.48 8.85
N SER A 295 -3.15 -16.58 7.69
CA SER A 295 -4.33 -17.41 7.50
C SER A 295 -3.97 -18.63 6.66
N ARG A 296 -4.19 -19.83 7.21
CA ARG A 296 -4.01 -21.11 6.51
C ARG A 296 -5.28 -21.62 5.83
N ASP A 297 -6.41 -20.97 6.08
CA ASP A 297 -7.75 -21.42 5.67
C ASP A 297 -8.50 -20.39 4.81
N GLU A 298 -7.75 -19.62 4.03
CA GLU A 298 -8.26 -18.65 3.05
C GLU A 298 -9.08 -17.50 3.67
N GLY A 299 -8.61 -17.00 4.81
CA GLY A 299 -9.07 -15.81 5.50
C GLY A 299 -10.22 -16.08 6.46
N LYS A 300 -10.41 -17.33 6.90
CA LYS A 300 -11.44 -17.67 7.89
C LYS A 300 -10.92 -17.53 9.32
N SER A 301 -9.65 -17.87 9.56
CA SER A 301 -8.98 -17.67 10.84
C SER A 301 -7.55 -17.16 10.65
N TRP A 302 -7.05 -16.47 11.67
CA TRP A 302 -5.75 -15.81 11.67
C TRP A 302 -4.94 -16.24 12.89
N GLY A 303 -3.69 -16.62 12.69
CA GLY A 303 -2.75 -17.04 13.74
C GLY A 303 -1.33 -16.60 13.42
N HIS A 304 -0.34 -17.09 14.18
CA HIS A 304 1.06 -16.65 14.07
C HIS A 304 1.20 -15.12 14.11
N ILE A 305 0.54 -14.50 15.09
CA ILE A 305 0.52 -13.05 15.23
C ILE A 305 1.89 -12.60 15.77
N LYS A 306 2.58 -11.74 15.03
CA LYS A 306 3.90 -11.20 15.42
C LYS A 306 3.98 -9.71 15.15
N GLN A 307 4.76 -9.02 15.98
CA GLN A 307 5.03 -7.59 15.81
C GLN A 307 6.24 -7.37 14.91
N ILE A 308 6.09 -6.43 13.98
CA ILE A 308 7.16 -5.89 13.16
C ILE A 308 7.72 -4.64 13.82
N GLU A 309 6.86 -3.76 14.31
CA GLU A 309 7.23 -2.58 15.10
C GLU A 309 6.16 -2.34 16.16
N ASP A 310 6.55 -2.07 17.40
CA ASP A 310 5.61 -1.84 18.51
C ASP A 310 6.00 -0.67 19.42
N ASP A 311 6.86 0.23 18.93
CA ASP A 311 7.20 1.45 19.66
C ASP A 311 5.94 2.33 19.85
N PRO A 312 5.54 2.62 21.10
CA PRO A 312 4.30 3.32 21.39
C PRO A 312 4.38 4.83 21.16
N VAL A 313 5.56 5.37 20.80
CA VAL A 313 5.80 6.79 20.50
C VAL A 313 5.80 7.07 19.00
N PHE A 314 5.85 6.01 18.18
CA PHE A 314 5.83 6.11 16.72
C PHE A 314 4.54 5.54 16.13
N GLU A 315 4.27 5.95 14.90
CA GLU A 315 3.23 5.40 14.05
C GLU A 315 3.81 4.85 12.76
N PHE A 316 3.12 3.83 12.24
CA PHE A 316 3.53 3.02 11.10
C PHE A 316 2.34 2.79 10.17
N SER A 317 2.44 3.12 8.90
CA SER A 317 1.35 2.93 7.94
C SER A 317 1.85 2.92 6.50
N ASN A 318 0.91 2.79 5.57
CA ASN A 318 1.11 2.71 4.13
C ASN A 318 2.01 1.52 3.82
N VAL A 319 1.64 0.40 4.46
CA VAL A 319 2.39 -0.84 4.52
C VAL A 319 2.29 -1.60 3.20
N ALA A 320 3.40 -2.14 2.72
CA ALA A 320 3.41 -3.08 1.61
C ALA A 320 4.34 -4.24 1.96
N CYS A 321 4.07 -5.42 1.40
CA CYS A 321 4.85 -6.63 1.65
C CYS A 321 5.32 -7.23 0.33
N THR A 322 6.62 -7.17 0.06
CA THR A 322 7.25 -7.80 -1.10
C THR A 322 7.87 -9.13 -0.67
N HIS A 323 7.48 -10.23 -1.33
CA HIS A 323 8.11 -11.54 -1.15
C HIS A 323 9.33 -11.65 -2.08
N LEU A 324 10.44 -12.15 -1.56
CA LEU A 324 11.68 -12.37 -2.32
C LEU A 324 11.90 -13.87 -2.59
N SER A 325 12.74 -14.16 -3.58
CA SER A 325 13.06 -15.49 -4.09
C SER A 325 13.65 -16.44 -3.04
N ASP A 326 14.38 -15.92 -2.06
CA ASP A 326 15.06 -16.67 -1.00
C ASP A 326 14.20 -16.88 0.27
N ARG A 327 12.87 -16.81 0.14
CA ARG A 327 11.90 -16.86 1.26
C ARG A 327 12.09 -15.73 2.26
N LYS A 328 12.80 -14.66 1.91
CA LYS A 328 12.72 -13.38 2.62
C LYS A 328 11.52 -12.58 2.17
N LEU A 329 11.22 -11.56 2.95
CA LEU A 329 10.25 -10.55 2.63
C LEU A 329 10.73 -9.20 3.14
N ILE A 330 10.35 -8.14 2.42
CA ILE A 330 10.52 -6.76 2.85
C ILE A 330 9.13 -6.19 3.10
N ILE A 331 8.88 -5.79 4.34
CA ILE A 331 7.70 -5.01 4.69
C ILE A 331 8.11 -3.55 4.70
N SER A 332 7.66 -2.78 3.71
CA SER A 332 7.90 -1.33 3.64
C SER A 332 6.76 -0.56 4.26
N TYR A 333 7.07 0.51 4.99
CA TYR A 333 6.09 1.35 5.69
C TYR A 333 6.70 2.72 5.97
N PHE A 334 5.88 3.76 6.11
CA PHE A 334 6.40 4.99 6.71
C PHE A 334 6.47 4.85 8.22
N THR A 335 7.37 5.58 8.84
CA THR A 335 7.43 5.78 10.28
C THR A 335 7.42 7.26 10.62
N SER A 336 6.65 7.65 11.63
CA SER A 336 6.69 9.02 12.16
C SER A 336 6.57 9.03 13.68
N LYS A 337 7.26 9.97 14.32
CA LYS A 337 7.11 10.20 15.77
C LYS A 337 5.80 10.95 15.98
N MET A 338 4.94 10.46 16.87
CA MET A 338 3.71 11.17 17.22
C MET A 338 4.00 12.52 17.85
N LEU A 339 3.14 13.51 17.59
CA LEU A 339 3.24 14.85 18.19
C LEU A 339 2.81 14.83 19.66
N ASP A 340 1.78 14.05 19.96
CA ASP A 340 1.30 13.77 21.30
C ASP A 340 1.03 12.25 21.38
N PRO A 341 1.80 11.48 22.16
CA PRO A 341 1.61 10.03 22.30
C PRO A 341 0.49 9.68 23.30
N GLU A 342 0.06 10.64 24.13
CA GLU A 342 -1.01 10.45 25.13
C GLU A 342 -2.39 10.70 24.50
N PRO A 343 -3.45 9.99 24.92
CA PRO A 343 -4.78 10.18 24.35
C PRO A 343 -5.28 11.63 24.47
N PRO A 344 -5.90 12.20 23.40
CA PRO A 344 -6.36 11.53 22.19
C PRO A 344 -5.29 11.32 21.10
N GLY A 345 -4.04 11.71 21.33
CA GLY A 345 -2.88 11.49 20.47
C GLY A 345 -2.97 11.96 19.01
N LYS A 346 -1.83 12.22 18.38
CA LYS A 346 -1.81 12.90 17.07
C LYS A 346 -0.69 12.41 16.16
N LEU A 347 -1.09 12.00 14.94
CA LEU A 347 -0.15 11.56 13.91
C LEU A 347 0.87 12.65 13.59
N GLY A 348 2.13 12.25 13.71
CA GLY A 348 3.29 13.04 13.28
C GLY A 348 3.28 13.21 11.76
N ARG A 349 3.22 14.46 11.32
CA ARG A 349 3.32 14.83 9.89
C ARG A 349 4.53 15.72 9.60
N GLU A 350 5.44 15.85 10.57
CA GLU A 350 6.63 16.69 10.45
C GLU A 350 7.78 15.96 9.76
N ARG A 351 7.97 14.68 10.09
CA ARG A 351 9.02 13.82 9.55
C ARG A 351 8.49 12.40 9.42
N MET A 352 8.32 11.95 8.19
CA MET A 352 7.83 10.61 7.87
C MET A 352 8.87 9.92 6.99
N SER A 353 9.69 9.06 7.58
CA SER A 353 10.72 8.31 6.84
C SER A 353 10.13 7.01 6.29
N LEU A 354 10.55 6.59 5.11
CA LEU A 354 10.23 5.29 4.55
C LEU A 354 11.24 4.25 5.08
N LYS A 355 10.72 3.21 5.74
CA LYS A 355 11.51 2.09 6.26
C LYS A 355 11.16 0.79 5.58
N GLY A 356 12.10 -0.15 5.66
CA GLY A 356 11.90 -1.56 5.38
C GLY A 356 12.19 -2.40 6.61
N ALA A 357 11.37 -3.42 6.85
CA ALA A 357 11.66 -4.51 7.76
C ALA A 357 11.93 -5.77 6.92
N ILE A 358 13.18 -6.22 6.92
CA ILE A 358 13.63 -7.41 6.21
C ILE A 358 13.54 -8.59 7.19
N THR A 359 12.78 -9.61 6.83
CA THR A 359 12.66 -10.84 7.63
C THR A 359 12.42 -12.04 6.70
N SER A 360 12.05 -13.19 7.24
CA SER A 360 11.82 -14.42 6.49
C SER A 360 10.45 -15.01 6.74
N VAL A 361 10.00 -15.81 5.78
CA VAL A 361 8.80 -16.65 5.95
C VAL A 361 8.95 -17.53 7.20
N ASP A 362 10.13 -18.10 7.43
CA ASP A 362 10.39 -18.97 8.58
C ASP A 362 10.25 -18.22 9.91
N TRP A 363 10.70 -16.96 9.97
CA TRP A 363 10.48 -16.10 11.13
C TRP A 363 8.99 -15.89 11.40
N ILE A 364 8.13 -15.70 10.39
CA ILE A 364 6.69 -15.51 10.63
C ILE A 364 6.08 -16.78 11.27
N TYR A 365 6.52 -17.97 10.86
CA TYR A 365 6.00 -19.24 11.39
C TYR A 365 6.59 -19.68 12.73
N SER A 366 7.70 -19.08 13.17
CA SER A 366 8.47 -19.56 14.33
C SER A 366 7.78 -19.41 15.68
#